data_AF-A0A179HF11-F1
#
_entry.id   AF-A0A179HF11-F1
#
_cell.length_a   1.000
_cell.length_b   1.000
_cell.length_c   1.000
_cell.angle_alpha   90.00
_cell.angle_beta   90.00
_cell.angle_gamma   90.00
#
_symmetry.space_group_name_H-M   'P 1'
#
loop_
_entity.id
_entity.type
_entity.pdbx_description
1 polymer ?
#
loop_
_entity_poly.entity_id
_entity_poly.type
_entity_poly.pdbx_seq_one_letter_code
_entity_poly.pdbx_strand_id
1 'polypeptide(L)'
;MSLTVSSSEPPAQTQDASAQHPLTVVLGCRKSELALVQARNIAAKLGESVGPSLAIDIATRSVAGDADKDSPFALLSKQTGGSDIGKSLWTNGLEADMLAGKLQVLVHCLKDMPTTLPPNCLLGAIPQREDPSDAVIMRSDSKFTSIDQLPPGSVVGSSSSRRRALIRRNWPHLEVAECRGNLYVSLQLFLLLLPGVSIRASWTKQLSGI
;
A
#
# COMPACT_ATOMS: atom_id res chain seq x y z
N MET A 1 -2.49 47.56 -72.24
CA MET A 1 -2.51 46.23 -71.60
C MET A 1 -1.80 46.39 -70.26
N SER A 2 -2.51 46.85 -69.23
CA SER A 2 -3.09 46.08 -68.11
C SER A 2 -2.09 45.25 -67.29
N LEU A 3 -1.90 45.73 -66.05
CA LEU A 3 -1.84 45.03 -64.74
C LEU A 3 -0.71 43.98 -64.56
N THR A 4 0.03 43.90 -63.44
CA THR A 4 -0.42 43.81 -62.06
C THR A 4 0.70 44.14 -61.06
N VAL A 5 0.30 44.68 -59.91
CA VAL A 5 1.05 44.75 -58.64
C VAL A 5 1.23 43.33 -58.09
N SER A 6 2.43 42.96 -57.65
CA SER A 6 2.63 41.81 -56.76
C SER A 6 3.29 42.30 -55.48
N SER A 7 2.50 42.29 -54.42
CA SER A 7 2.82 42.62 -53.05
C SER A 7 3.72 41.56 -52.41
N SER A 8 4.75 42.03 -51.71
CA SER A 8 5.66 41.25 -50.85
C SER A 8 4.91 40.44 -49.78
N GLU A 9 5.19 39.15 -49.70
CA GLU A 9 4.85 38.31 -48.55
C GLU A 9 5.72 38.69 -47.33
N PRO A 10 5.16 38.74 -46.11
CA PRO A 10 5.95 38.89 -44.89
C PRO A 10 6.63 37.55 -44.54
N PRO A 11 7.78 37.56 -43.82
CA PRO A 11 8.49 36.35 -43.48
C PRO A 11 7.64 35.47 -42.55
N ALA A 12 7.68 34.16 -42.81
CA ALA A 12 7.02 33.14 -42.01
C ALA A 12 7.37 33.31 -40.53
N GLN A 13 6.33 33.50 -39.71
CA GLN A 13 6.42 33.43 -38.27
C GLN A 13 6.88 32.03 -37.87
N THR A 14 8.07 31.96 -37.25
CA THR A 14 8.57 30.76 -36.59
C THR A 14 7.64 30.49 -35.41
N GLN A 15 6.71 29.54 -35.56
CA GLN A 15 5.90 29.04 -34.45
C GLN A 15 6.80 28.18 -33.56
N ASP A 16 7.43 28.83 -32.60
CA ASP A 16 8.02 28.18 -31.45
C ASP A 16 6.89 27.81 -30.48
N ALA A 17 6.30 26.64 -30.71
CA ALA A 17 5.31 26.05 -29.82
C ALA A 17 5.61 24.56 -29.70
N SER A 18 6.70 24.23 -29.01
CA SER A 18 6.82 22.92 -28.37
C SER A 18 5.72 22.84 -27.31
N ALA A 19 4.56 22.33 -27.71
CA ALA A 19 3.54 21.89 -26.77
C ALA A 19 4.20 20.82 -25.90
N GLN A 20 4.68 21.23 -24.72
CA GLN A 20 5.25 20.32 -23.73
C GLN A 20 4.12 19.40 -23.30
N HIS A 21 4.08 18.21 -23.88
CA HIS A 21 3.22 17.15 -23.37
C HIS A 21 3.58 16.95 -21.89
N PRO A 22 2.58 16.93 -20.98
CA PRO A 22 2.85 16.74 -19.57
C PRO A 22 3.63 15.44 -19.39
N LEU A 23 4.64 15.46 -18.51
CA LEU A 23 5.38 14.26 -18.17
C LEU A 23 4.39 13.31 -17.50
N THR A 24 4.08 12.18 -18.14
CA THR A 24 3.22 11.15 -17.53
C THR A 24 4.06 10.19 -16.70
N VAL A 25 3.75 10.10 -15.41
CA VAL A 25 4.34 9.16 -14.46
C VAL A 25 3.31 8.11 -14.08
N VAL A 26 3.63 6.84 -14.33
CA VAL A 26 2.79 5.71 -13.92
C VAL A 26 3.26 5.24 -12.54
N LEU A 27 2.38 5.42 -11.56
CA LEU A 27 2.55 5.02 -10.17
C LEU A 27 1.89 3.66 -9.94
N GLY A 28 2.69 2.67 -9.55
CA GLY A 28 2.24 1.33 -9.20
C GLY A 28 1.81 1.21 -7.75
N CYS A 29 0.77 0.42 -7.50
CA CYS A 29 0.43 -0.07 -6.16
C CYS A 29 -0.26 -1.44 -6.20
N ARG A 30 -0.48 -2.03 -5.03
CA ARG A 30 -1.36 -3.21 -4.91
C ARG A 30 -2.83 -2.85 -5.15
N LYS A 31 -3.63 -3.84 -5.52
CA LYS A 31 -5.08 -3.69 -5.76
C LYS A 31 -5.92 -3.47 -4.47
N SER A 32 -5.33 -3.64 -3.28
CA SER A 32 -6.09 -3.47 -2.03
C SER A 32 -6.49 -2.00 -1.80
N GLU A 33 -7.66 -1.78 -1.18
CA GLU A 33 -8.17 -0.43 -0.90
C GLU A 33 -7.16 0.46 -0.16
N LEU A 34 -6.49 -0.09 0.85
CA LEU A 34 -5.46 0.66 1.59
C LEU A 34 -4.29 1.06 0.70
N ALA A 35 -3.85 0.20 -0.22
CA ALA A 35 -2.77 0.53 -1.16
C ALA A 35 -3.21 1.61 -2.16
N LEU A 36 -4.46 1.57 -2.62
CA LEU A 36 -5.04 2.61 -3.48
C LEU A 36 -5.14 3.97 -2.77
N VAL A 37 -5.58 3.99 -1.51
CA VAL A 37 -5.60 5.23 -0.70
C VAL A 37 -4.19 5.80 -0.56
N GLN A 38 -3.21 4.95 -0.22
CA GLN A 38 -1.82 5.38 -0.11
C GLN A 38 -1.27 5.92 -1.44
N ALA A 39 -1.54 5.23 -2.54
CA ALA A 39 -1.14 5.65 -3.88
C ALA A 39 -1.74 7.01 -4.26
N ARG A 40 -3.05 7.21 -4.03
CA ARG A 40 -3.75 8.49 -4.28
C ARG A 40 -3.18 9.62 -3.43
N ASN A 41 -2.90 9.37 -2.15
CA ASN A 41 -2.31 10.37 -1.25
C ASN A 41 -0.91 10.80 -1.72
N ILE A 42 -0.09 9.86 -2.21
CA ILE A 42 1.23 10.18 -2.76
C ILE A 42 1.10 10.92 -4.10
N ALA A 43 0.20 10.48 -4.98
CA ALA A 43 -0.07 11.15 -6.26
C ALA A 43 -0.51 12.60 -6.05
N ALA A 44 -1.42 12.86 -5.11
CA ALA A 44 -1.86 14.22 -4.78
C ALA A 44 -0.68 15.10 -4.32
N LYS A 45 0.13 14.61 -3.38
CA LYS A 45 1.32 15.33 -2.88
C LYS A 45 2.35 15.62 -3.98
N LEU A 46 2.57 14.67 -4.90
CA LEU A 46 3.47 14.85 -6.04
C LEU A 46 2.91 15.91 -7.02
N GLY A 47 1.62 15.84 -7.33
CA GLY A 47 0.95 16.82 -8.19
C GLY A 47 1.00 18.24 -7.60
N GLU A 48 0.77 18.38 -6.29
CA GLU A 48 0.91 19.66 -5.58
C GLU A 48 2.35 20.20 -5.60
N SER A 49 3.35 19.31 -5.47
CA SER A 49 4.76 19.71 -5.37
C SER A 49 5.39 20.07 -6.71
N VAL A 50 5.00 19.38 -7.80
CA VAL A 50 5.56 19.58 -9.15
C VAL A 50 4.72 20.55 -9.98
N GLY A 51 3.41 20.54 -9.79
CA GLY A 51 2.46 21.37 -10.51
C GLY A 51 1.87 20.71 -11.76
N PRO A 52 1.14 21.49 -12.59
CA PRO A 52 0.28 20.97 -13.67
C PRO A 52 1.00 20.27 -14.82
N SER A 53 2.33 20.38 -14.89
CA SER A 53 3.15 19.73 -15.92
C SER A 53 3.34 18.22 -15.68
N LEU A 54 2.94 17.72 -14.51
CA LEU A 54 3.01 16.31 -14.15
C LEU A 54 1.63 15.67 -14.22
N ALA A 55 1.46 14.70 -15.11
CA ALA A 55 0.32 13.80 -15.14
C ALA A 55 0.67 12.51 -14.38
N ILE A 56 -0.21 12.04 -13.49
CA ILE A 56 0.01 10.82 -12.71
C ILE A 56 -1.10 9.81 -12.97
N ASP A 57 -0.73 8.64 -13.48
CA ASP A 57 -1.62 7.50 -13.65
C ASP A 57 -1.35 6.46 -12.56
N ILE A 58 -2.40 5.86 -11.99
CA ILE A 58 -2.26 4.80 -10.98
C ILE A 58 -2.54 3.44 -11.62
N ALA A 59 -1.52 2.58 -11.63
CA ALA A 59 -1.61 1.20 -12.09
C ALA A 59 -1.66 0.23 -10.91
N THR A 60 -2.61 -0.70 -10.92
CA THR A 60 -2.76 -1.70 -9.85
C THR A 60 -2.36 -3.09 -10.31
N ARG A 61 -1.73 -3.87 -9.42
CA ARG A 61 -1.48 -5.30 -9.63
C ARG A 61 -1.89 -6.12 -8.40
N SER A 62 -2.42 -7.32 -8.63
CA SER A 62 -2.57 -8.35 -7.59
C SER A 62 -1.25 -9.08 -7.40
N VAL A 63 -0.82 -9.25 -6.15
CA VAL A 63 0.41 -9.98 -5.80
C VAL A 63 0.07 -11.34 -5.18
N ALA A 64 1.04 -12.25 -5.09
CA ALA A 64 0.81 -13.62 -4.63
C ALA A 64 0.14 -13.70 -3.24
N GLY A 65 0.51 -12.78 -2.33
CA GLY A 65 -0.11 -12.72 -1.00
C GLY A 65 -1.57 -12.23 -0.99
N ASP A 66 -2.05 -11.63 -2.09
CA ASP A 66 -3.47 -11.28 -2.27
C ASP A 66 -4.30 -12.47 -2.78
N ALA A 67 -3.66 -13.44 -3.44
CA ALA A 67 -4.32 -14.60 -4.03
C ALA A 67 -4.56 -15.72 -3.00
N ASP A 68 -3.61 -16.00 -2.11
CA ASP A 68 -3.74 -17.03 -1.07
C ASP A 68 -3.95 -16.43 0.34
N LYS A 69 -5.19 -16.54 0.81
CA LYS A 69 -5.63 -16.03 2.12
C LYS A 69 -5.78 -17.13 3.18
N ASP A 70 -5.75 -18.39 2.76
CA ASP A 70 -6.12 -19.54 3.59
C ASP A 70 -4.87 -20.28 4.09
N SER A 71 -3.80 -20.30 3.29
CA SER A 71 -2.54 -20.93 3.69
C SER A 71 -1.83 -20.15 4.81
N PRO A 72 -1.36 -20.82 5.88
CA PRO A 72 -0.56 -20.22 6.94
C PRO A 72 0.59 -19.36 6.41
N PHE A 73 0.87 -18.22 7.05
CA PHE A 73 1.84 -17.25 6.53
C PHE A 73 3.23 -17.87 6.44
N ALA A 74 3.56 -18.73 7.41
CA ALA A 74 4.81 -19.47 7.46
C ALA A 74 4.99 -20.47 6.30
N LEU A 75 3.91 -20.91 5.64
CA LEU A 75 3.98 -21.77 4.47
C LEU A 75 4.15 -20.94 3.20
N LEU A 76 3.39 -19.86 3.05
CA LEU A 76 3.50 -18.95 1.91
C LEU A 76 4.85 -18.24 1.85
N SER A 77 5.39 -17.85 3.01
CA SER A 77 6.70 -17.19 3.06
C SER A 77 7.81 -18.08 2.49
N LYS A 78 7.71 -19.40 2.67
CA LYS A 78 8.65 -20.39 2.14
C LYS A 78 8.54 -20.62 0.63
N GLN A 79 7.42 -20.25 0.00
CA GLN A 79 7.22 -20.40 -1.45
C GLN A 79 7.97 -19.33 -2.25
N THR A 80 8.30 -18.20 -1.61
CA THR A 80 9.12 -17.15 -2.21
C THR A 80 10.58 -17.32 -1.77
N GLY A 81 11.44 -17.84 -2.65
CA GLY A 81 12.89 -17.94 -2.38
C GLY A 81 13.58 -16.57 -2.30
N GLY A 82 14.71 -16.48 -1.58
CA GLY A 82 15.54 -15.27 -1.44
C GLY A 82 15.96 -14.96 0.00
N SER A 83 16.75 -13.89 0.21
CA SER A 83 17.25 -13.47 1.54
C SER A 83 16.17 -12.87 2.46
N ASP A 84 15.06 -12.41 1.90
CA ASP A 84 13.91 -11.81 2.61
C ASP A 84 12.63 -12.66 2.43
N ILE A 85 12.71 -13.94 2.83
CA ILE A 85 11.63 -14.96 2.79
C ILE A 85 10.29 -14.39 3.30
N GLY A 86 9.29 -14.28 2.42
CA GLY A 86 7.91 -13.85 2.72
C GLY A 86 7.58 -12.36 2.56
N LYS A 87 8.56 -11.49 2.35
CA LYS A 87 8.31 -10.07 2.00
C LYS A 87 8.14 -9.85 0.50
N SER A 88 8.93 -10.58 -0.28
CA SER A 88 8.83 -10.72 -1.74
C SER A 88 7.43 -11.14 -2.23
N LEU A 89 6.63 -11.77 -1.36
CA LEU A 89 5.22 -12.09 -1.57
C LEU A 89 4.35 -10.87 -1.94
N TRP A 90 4.76 -9.67 -1.49
CA TRP A 90 4.01 -8.44 -1.66
C TRP A 90 4.59 -7.46 -2.69
N THR A 91 5.82 -7.71 -3.18
CA THR A 91 6.57 -6.76 -4.01
C THR A 91 6.96 -7.31 -5.38
N ASN A 92 7.28 -8.62 -5.50
CA ASN A 92 7.92 -9.20 -6.71
C ASN A 92 7.23 -8.85 -8.04
N GLY A 93 5.90 -8.91 -8.10
CA GLY A 93 5.17 -8.66 -9.34
C GLY A 93 5.17 -7.19 -9.78
N LEU A 94 5.24 -6.28 -8.81
CA LEU A 94 5.28 -4.83 -9.05
C LEU A 94 6.70 -4.37 -9.37
N GLU A 95 7.70 -4.93 -8.68
CA GLU A 95 9.11 -4.68 -8.96
C GLU A 95 9.49 -5.13 -10.39
N ALA A 96 8.97 -6.27 -10.85
CA ALA A 96 9.17 -6.73 -12.23
C ALA A 96 8.60 -5.76 -13.28
N ASP A 97 7.44 -5.16 -13.02
CA ASP A 97 6.86 -4.15 -13.92
C ASP A 97 7.65 -2.84 -13.92
N MET A 98 8.19 -2.44 -12.77
CA MET A 98 9.09 -1.29 -12.66
C MET A 98 10.39 -1.52 -13.44
N LEU A 99 11.02 -2.68 -13.30
CA LEU A 99 12.22 -3.06 -14.06
C LEU A 99 11.96 -3.18 -15.57
N ALA A 100 10.74 -3.56 -15.97
CA ALA A 100 10.31 -3.58 -17.36
C ALA A 100 9.94 -2.18 -17.92
N GLY A 101 10.09 -1.12 -17.12
CA GLY A 101 9.78 0.26 -17.53
C GLY A 101 8.29 0.59 -17.61
N LYS A 102 7.40 -0.30 -17.13
CA LYS A 102 5.94 -0.07 -17.15
C LYS A 102 5.47 0.85 -16.03
N LEU A 103 6.24 0.94 -14.95
CA LEU A 103 5.99 1.79 -13.79
C LEU A 103 7.24 2.64 -13.55
N GLN A 104 7.06 3.91 -13.21
CA GLN A 104 8.16 4.81 -12.86
C GLN A 104 8.31 4.93 -11.34
N VAL A 105 7.21 4.80 -10.59
CA VAL A 105 7.19 4.89 -9.14
C VAL A 105 6.36 3.75 -8.57
N LEU A 106 6.75 3.22 -7.41
CA LEU A 106 6.02 2.17 -6.70
C LEU A 106 5.73 2.61 -5.27
N VAL A 107 4.47 2.58 -4.86
CA VAL A 107 4.04 2.95 -3.50
C VAL A 107 3.76 1.68 -2.69
N HIS A 108 4.47 1.55 -1.56
CA HIS A 108 4.35 0.43 -0.65
C HIS A 108 4.34 0.84 0.82
N CYS A 109 3.72 0.00 1.65
CA CYS A 109 3.94 0.03 3.09
C CYS A 109 5.39 -0.37 3.39
N LEU A 110 6.15 0.52 4.03
CA LEU A 110 7.58 0.30 4.30
C LEU A 110 7.86 -0.98 5.12
N LYS A 111 6.95 -1.37 6.02
CA LYS A 111 7.07 -2.61 6.82
C LYS A 111 7.09 -3.88 5.96
N ASP A 112 6.51 -3.83 4.76
CA ASP A 112 6.33 -4.96 3.86
C ASP A 112 7.44 -5.02 2.80
N MET A 113 8.33 -4.03 2.75
CA MET A 113 9.47 -4.00 1.84
C MET A 113 10.60 -4.93 2.31
N PRO A 114 11.28 -5.64 1.38
CA PRO A 114 12.52 -6.35 1.68
C PRO A 114 13.59 -5.37 2.18
N THR A 115 14.53 -5.88 2.98
CA THR A 115 15.66 -5.06 3.46
C THR A 115 16.71 -4.89 2.37
N THR A 116 16.82 -5.88 1.48
CA THR A 116 17.63 -5.79 0.26
C THR A 116 16.71 -5.50 -0.91
N LEU A 117 16.86 -4.34 -1.55
CA LEU A 117 16.07 -3.99 -2.73
C LEU A 117 16.61 -4.72 -3.97
N PRO A 118 15.75 -4.97 -4.98
CA PRO A 118 16.20 -5.48 -6.26
C PRO A 118 17.29 -4.58 -6.88
N PRO A 119 18.23 -5.14 -7.67
CA PRO A 119 19.18 -4.35 -8.42
C PRO A 119 18.45 -3.31 -9.29
N ASN A 120 19.02 -2.11 -9.38
CA ASN A 120 18.44 -0.98 -10.12
C ASN A 120 17.12 -0.42 -9.54
N CYS A 121 16.71 -0.87 -8.36
CA CYS A 121 15.67 -0.23 -7.56
C CYS A 121 16.30 0.52 -6.39
N LEU A 122 15.71 1.64 -6.01
CA LEU A 122 16.09 2.42 -4.83
C LEU A 122 14.85 2.87 -4.06
N LEU A 123 14.97 3.04 -2.75
CA LEU A 123 13.92 3.64 -1.93
C LEU A 123 13.95 5.16 -2.08
N GLY A 124 13.15 5.68 -3.02
CA GLY A 124 13.25 7.09 -3.44
C GLY A 124 12.72 8.11 -2.45
N ALA A 125 11.75 7.73 -1.63
CA ALA A 125 11.18 8.61 -0.62
C ALA A 125 10.57 7.80 0.53
N ILE A 126 10.60 8.41 1.72
CA ILE A 126 9.81 7.97 2.87
C ILE A 126 8.94 9.17 3.26
N PRO A 127 7.62 9.12 3.05
CA PRO A 127 6.74 10.22 3.44
C PRO A 127 6.70 10.37 4.97
N GLN A 128 6.17 11.51 5.45
CA GLN A 128 5.96 11.72 6.87
C GLN A 128 5.21 10.52 7.49
N ARG A 129 5.77 10.00 8.58
CA ARG A 129 5.29 8.79 9.22
C ARG A 129 4.00 9.07 9.99
N GLU A 130 2.99 8.25 9.75
CA GLU A 130 1.79 8.20 10.60
C GLU A 130 2.07 7.50 11.93
N ASP A 131 1.09 7.52 12.84
CA ASP A 131 1.19 6.87 14.14
C ASP A 131 1.64 5.40 14.01
N PRO A 132 2.83 5.04 14.51
CA PRO A 132 3.38 3.69 14.35
C PRO A 132 2.80 2.67 15.34
N SER A 133 1.90 3.10 16.24
CA SER A 133 1.39 2.28 17.33
C SER A 133 0.53 1.11 16.83
N ASP A 134 0.60 -0.01 17.55
CA ASP A 134 -0.44 -1.03 17.46
C ASP A 134 -1.69 -0.55 18.21
N ALA A 135 -2.84 -0.70 17.58
CA ALA A 135 -4.18 -0.41 18.07
C ALA A 135 -4.92 -1.72 18.37
N VAL A 136 -5.80 -1.68 19.36
CA VAL A 136 -6.71 -2.78 19.69
C VAL A 136 -8.07 -2.45 19.08
N ILE A 137 -8.63 -3.39 18.31
CA ILE A 137 -9.94 -3.29 17.67
C ILE A 137 -10.90 -4.18 18.47
N MET A 138 -11.84 -3.53 19.13
CA MET A 138 -12.99 -4.17 19.76
C MET A 138 -14.17 -4.18 18.80
N ARG A 139 -15.08 -5.13 18.97
CA ARG A 139 -16.41 -5.00 18.36
C ARG A 139 -17.13 -3.81 18.99
N SER A 140 -17.96 -3.12 18.20
CA SER A 140 -18.75 -1.97 18.68
C SER A 140 -19.72 -2.33 19.80
N ASP A 141 -20.19 -3.58 19.85
CA ASP A 141 -21.06 -4.13 20.89
C ASP A 141 -20.29 -4.82 22.03
N SER A 142 -18.95 -4.74 22.03
CA SER A 142 -18.14 -5.33 23.09
C SER A 142 -18.35 -4.59 24.41
N LYS A 143 -18.47 -5.36 25.50
CA LYS A 143 -18.46 -4.81 26.86
C LYS A 143 -17.07 -4.30 27.29
N PHE A 144 -16.03 -4.66 26.55
CA PHE A 144 -14.65 -4.33 26.84
C PHE A 144 -14.12 -3.30 25.87
N THR A 145 -13.35 -2.34 26.37
CA THR A 145 -12.77 -1.23 25.59
C THR A 145 -11.25 -1.32 25.49
N SER A 146 -10.60 -2.15 26.32
CA SER A 146 -9.16 -2.42 26.25
C SER A 146 -8.85 -3.91 26.39
N ILE A 147 -7.67 -4.30 25.90
CA ILE A 147 -7.19 -5.69 26.02
C ILE A 147 -7.03 -6.12 27.48
N ASP A 148 -6.71 -5.18 28.38
CA ASP A 148 -6.52 -5.44 29.81
C ASP A 148 -7.79 -5.87 30.54
N GLN A 149 -8.96 -5.58 29.98
CA GLN A 149 -10.25 -5.92 30.57
C GLN A 149 -10.71 -7.34 30.21
N LEU A 150 -9.98 -8.03 29.33
CA LEU A 150 -10.43 -9.33 28.85
C LEU A 150 -10.31 -10.41 29.92
N PRO A 151 -11.36 -11.25 30.09
CA PRO A 151 -11.30 -12.34 31.04
C PRO A 151 -10.28 -13.41 30.61
N PRO A 152 -9.72 -14.18 31.57
CA PRO A 152 -8.87 -15.33 31.27
C PRO A 152 -9.50 -16.28 30.25
N GLY A 153 -8.68 -16.79 29.33
CA GLY A 153 -9.12 -17.66 28.23
C GLY A 153 -9.72 -16.93 27.02
N SER A 154 -9.81 -15.59 27.05
CA SER A 154 -10.22 -14.83 25.85
C SER A 154 -9.21 -14.99 24.72
N VAL A 155 -9.72 -15.09 23.49
CA VAL A 155 -8.90 -15.30 22.28
C VAL A 155 -8.62 -13.96 21.60
N VAL A 156 -7.35 -13.69 21.29
CA VAL A 156 -6.91 -12.51 20.54
C VAL A 156 -6.38 -12.92 19.17
N GLY A 157 -6.96 -12.39 18.10
CA GLY A 157 -6.58 -12.71 16.72
C GLY A 157 -5.41 -11.87 16.21
N SER A 158 -4.28 -12.50 15.89
CA SER A 158 -3.15 -11.86 15.19
C SER A 158 -2.27 -12.86 14.43
N SER A 159 -2.02 -12.62 13.13
CA SER A 159 -1.03 -13.38 12.34
C SER A 159 0.40 -12.84 12.45
N SER A 160 0.62 -11.72 13.16
CA SER A 160 1.96 -11.14 13.31
C SER A 160 2.72 -11.85 14.43
N SER A 161 3.82 -12.53 14.09
CA SER A 161 4.71 -13.16 15.08
C SER A 161 5.12 -12.20 16.21
N ARG A 162 5.48 -10.96 15.85
CA ARG A 162 5.80 -9.89 16.81
C ARG A 162 4.65 -9.63 17.78
N ARG A 163 3.43 -9.41 17.27
CA ARG A 163 2.28 -9.13 18.15
C ARG A 163 1.93 -10.32 19.03
N ARG A 164 1.94 -11.53 18.49
CA ARG A 164 1.67 -12.75 19.29
C ARG A 164 2.66 -12.90 20.44
N ALA A 165 3.94 -12.66 20.20
CA ALA A 165 4.97 -12.71 21.24
C ALA A 165 4.74 -11.65 22.32
N LEU A 166 4.43 -10.41 21.91
CA LEU A 166 4.11 -9.33 22.85
C LEU A 166 2.85 -9.62 23.66
N ILE A 167 1.81 -10.17 23.03
CA ILE A 167 0.56 -10.51 23.71
C ILE A 167 0.80 -11.59 24.76
N ARG A 168 1.45 -12.69 24.39
CA ARG A 168 1.74 -13.79 25.33
C ARG A 168 2.61 -13.37 26.50
N ARG A 169 3.50 -12.39 26.30
CA ARG A 169 4.36 -11.85 27.37
C ARG A 169 3.58 -10.96 28.34
N ASN A 170 2.76 -10.05 27.83
CA ASN A 170 2.12 -9.00 28.63
C ASN A 170 0.74 -9.41 29.18
N TRP A 171 0.03 -10.30 28.48
CA TRP A 171 -1.28 -10.84 28.88
C TRP A 171 -1.27 -12.37 28.81
N PRO A 172 -0.54 -13.06 29.71
CA PRO A 172 -0.37 -14.51 29.68
C PRO A 172 -1.66 -15.31 29.91
N HIS A 173 -2.73 -14.64 30.37
CA HIS A 173 -4.07 -15.22 30.56
C HIS A 173 -4.90 -15.24 29.26
N LEU A 174 -4.41 -14.66 28.17
CA LEU A 174 -5.09 -14.61 26.88
C LEU A 174 -4.55 -15.67 25.92
N GLU A 175 -5.46 -16.24 25.15
CA GLU A 175 -5.15 -17.14 24.04
C GLU A 175 -4.88 -16.34 22.77
N VAL A 176 -4.00 -16.84 21.90
CA VAL A 176 -3.62 -16.12 20.67
C VAL A 176 -3.78 -17.00 19.45
N ALA A 177 -4.70 -16.61 18.56
CA ALA A 177 -5.03 -17.31 17.32
C ALA A 177 -4.54 -16.57 16.06
N GLU A 178 -4.27 -17.30 14.98
CA GLU A 178 -3.99 -16.69 13.68
C GLU A 178 -5.27 -16.10 13.07
N CYS A 179 -5.13 -14.96 12.39
CA CYS A 179 -6.22 -14.25 11.73
C CYS A 179 -5.71 -13.71 10.39
N ARG A 180 -6.26 -14.20 9.28
CA ARG A 180 -5.88 -13.83 7.91
C ARG A 180 -7.00 -13.04 7.20
N GLY A 181 -6.67 -12.43 6.06
CA GLY A 181 -7.56 -11.55 5.30
C GLY A 181 -7.10 -10.09 5.24
N ASN A 182 -7.67 -9.33 4.30
CA ASN A 182 -7.54 -7.86 4.29
C ASN A 182 -8.31 -7.26 5.47
N LEU A 183 -8.19 -5.95 5.74
CA LEU A 183 -8.84 -5.34 6.91
C LEU A 183 -10.34 -5.68 7.00
N TYR A 184 -11.05 -5.60 5.88
CA TYR A 184 -12.49 -5.86 5.81
C TYR A 184 -12.85 -7.34 6.05
N VAL A 185 -12.17 -8.26 5.37
CA VAL A 185 -12.41 -9.72 5.49
C VAL A 185 -11.99 -10.22 6.87
N SER A 186 -10.90 -9.70 7.43
CA SER A 186 -10.52 -10.07 8.80
C SER A 186 -11.49 -9.52 9.84
N LEU A 187 -12.16 -8.38 9.60
CA LEU A 187 -13.24 -7.92 10.47
C LEU A 187 -14.45 -8.86 10.38
N GLN A 188 -14.77 -9.36 9.18
CA GLN A 188 -15.88 -10.29 8.95
C GLN A 188 -15.62 -11.71 9.48
N LEU A 189 -14.43 -12.30 9.27
CA LEU A 189 -14.07 -13.63 9.77
C LEU A 189 -14.14 -13.68 11.31
N PHE A 190 -13.90 -12.53 11.95
CA PHE A 190 -14.05 -12.31 13.38
C PHE A 190 -15.50 -12.37 13.87
N LEU A 191 -16.47 -12.02 13.02
CA LEU A 191 -17.90 -12.09 13.35
C LEU A 191 -18.35 -13.54 13.56
N LEU A 192 -17.65 -14.51 12.95
CA LEU A 192 -18.04 -15.92 12.89
C LEU A 192 -17.34 -16.81 13.93
N LEU A 193 -16.22 -16.37 14.53
CA LEU A 193 -15.30 -17.24 15.28
C LEU A 193 -14.97 -16.77 16.71
N LEU A 194 -15.97 -16.38 17.52
CA LEU A 194 -15.91 -16.08 18.99
C LEU A 194 -15.93 -14.59 19.38
N PRO A 195 -16.42 -14.25 20.60
CA PRO A 195 -16.38 -12.89 21.12
C PRO A 195 -14.97 -12.51 21.60
N GLY A 196 -14.32 -11.52 20.97
CA GLY A 196 -13.21 -10.79 21.59
C GLY A 196 -12.09 -10.35 20.64
N VAL A 197 -11.86 -9.02 20.60
CA VAL A 197 -10.59 -8.25 20.46
C VAL A 197 -9.51 -8.65 19.45
N SER A 198 -9.19 -7.73 18.53
CA SER A 198 -8.05 -7.82 17.60
C SER A 198 -6.97 -6.77 17.89
N ILE A 199 -5.69 -7.01 17.56
CA ILE A 199 -4.63 -5.98 17.65
C ILE A 199 -3.98 -5.75 16.26
N ARG A 200 -3.99 -4.51 15.78
CA ARG A 200 -3.45 -4.06 14.49
C ARG A 200 -2.68 -2.75 14.59
N ALA A 201 -1.58 -2.59 13.85
CA ALA A 201 -0.95 -1.28 13.60
C ALA A 201 -2.00 -0.26 13.09
N SER A 202 -1.90 1.00 13.54
CA SER A 202 -2.85 2.09 13.26
C SER A 202 -2.95 2.41 11.76
N TRP A 203 -3.86 1.74 11.05
CA TRP A 203 -4.25 2.05 9.65
C TRP A 203 -5.69 2.57 9.56
N THR A 204 -6.40 2.59 10.68
CA THR A 204 -7.84 2.94 10.76
C THR A 204 -8.10 4.37 10.33
N LYS A 205 -7.17 5.29 10.64
CA LYS A 205 -7.26 6.71 10.21
C LYS A 205 -7.19 6.90 8.70
N GLN A 206 -6.41 6.07 7.99
CA GLN A 206 -6.30 6.17 6.52
C GLN A 206 -7.58 5.73 5.81
N LEU A 207 -8.35 4.83 6.40
CA LEU A 207 -9.57 4.29 5.81
C LEU A 207 -10.85 4.96 6.32
N SER A 208 -10.80 5.68 7.44
CA SER A 208 -11.94 6.44 7.99
C SER A 208 -12.24 7.74 7.23
N GLY A 209 -11.45 8.06 6.19
CA GLY A 209 -11.73 9.16 5.25
C GLY A 209 -12.41 8.69 3.95
N ILE A 210 -12.86 7.44 3.90
CA ILE A 210 -13.77 6.87 2.90
C ILE A 210 -15.16 6.78 3.53
#